data_AF-K9PNW9-F1
#
_entry.id   AF-K9PNW9-F1
#
_cell.length_a   1.000
_cell.length_b   1.000
_cell.length_c   1.000
_cell.angle_alpha   90.00
_cell.angle_beta   90.00
_cell.angle_gamma   90.00
#
_symmetry.space_group_name_H-M   'P 1'
#
loop_
_entity.id
_entity.type
_entity.pdbx_description
1 polymer ?
#
loop_
_entity_poly.entity_id
_entity_poly.type
_entity_poly.pdbx_seq_one_letter_code
_entity_poly.pdbx_strand_id
1 'polypeptide(L)' 'MLILKRQKLTLSILMLIGIAYFSAMSDLEINYFLKCVIAIIPIQVGAIFYMTHLRRNRP' A
#
# COMPACT_ATOMS: atom_id res chain seq x y z
N MET A 1 -20.81 -4.06 -14.97
CA MET A 1 -20.21 -5.36 -14.56
C MET A 1 -18.69 -5.43 -14.78
N LEU A 2 -18.17 -5.03 -15.94
CA LEU A 2 -16.72 -4.99 -16.25
C LEU A 2 -15.89 -4.11 -15.28
N ILE A 3 -16.41 -2.93 -14.89
CA ILE A 3 -15.74 -2.01 -13.95
C ILE A 3 -15.58 -2.64 -12.57
N LEU A 4 -16.64 -3.28 -12.04
CA LEU A 4 -16.62 -4.03 -10.78
C LEU A 4 -15.62 -5.19 -10.83
N LYS A 5 -15.53 -5.90 -11.97
CA LYS A 5 -14.57 -6.99 -12.17
C LYS A 5 -13.13 -6.47 -12.17
N ARG A 6 -12.88 -5.32 -12.82
CA ARG A 6 -11.58 -4.65 -12.86
C ARG A 6 -11.16 -4.12 -11.49
N GLN A 7 -12.07 -3.49 -10.74
CA GLN A 7 -11.79 -2.99 -9.40
C GLN A 7 -11.42 -4.12 -8.43
N LYS A 8 -12.15 -5.25 -8.48
CA LYS A 8 -11.81 -6.45 -7.69
C LYS A 8 -10.43 -7.01 -8.07
N LEU A 9 -10.11 -7.07 -9.36
CA LEU A 9 -8.79 -7.50 -9.83
C LEU A 9 -7.67 -6.57 -9.32
N THR A 10 -7.86 -5.25 -9.39
CA THR A 10 -6.89 -4.28 -8.85
C THR A 10 -6.71 -4.44 -7.34
N LEU A 11 -7.78 -4.65 -6.58
CA LEU A 11 -7.71 -4.93 -5.14
C LEU A 11 -6.96 -6.23 -4.84
N SER A 12 -7.22 -7.31 -5.59
CA SER A 12 -6.50 -8.57 -5.43
C SER A 12 -5.01 -8.42 -5.71
N ILE A 13 -4.62 -7.67 -6.75
CA ILE A 13 -3.21 -7.39 -7.05
C ILE A 13 -2.56 -6.58 -5.92
N LEU A 14 -3.23 -5.53 -5.42
CA LEU A 14 -2.74 -4.74 -4.30
C LEU A 14 -2.58 -5.59 -3.03
N MET A 15 -3.51 -6.50 -2.77
CA MET A 15 -3.43 -7.43 -1.64
C MET A 15 -2.22 -8.36 -1.77
N LEU A 16 -1.98 -8.93 -2.96
CA LEU A 16 -0.82 -9.79 -3.21
C LEU A 16 0.50 -9.04 -3.03
N ILE A 17 0.59 -7.80 -3.52
CA ILE A 17 1.77 -6.93 -3.32
C ILE A 17 1.98 -6.65 -1.83
N GLY A 18 0.91 -6.35 -1.09
CA GLY A 18 0.98 -6.14 0.36
C GLY A 18 1.49 -7.36 1.11
N ILE A 19 0.96 -8.55 0.79
CA ILE A 19 1.43 -9.81 1.38
C ILE A 19 2.91 -10.03 1.07
N ALA A 20 3.32 -9.90 -0.20
CA ALA A 20 4.71 -10.08 -0.59
C ALA A 20 5.65 -9.09 0.13
N TYR A 21 5.22 -7.84 0.27
CA TYR A 21 5.97 -6.81 1.01
C TYR A 21 6.13 -7.18 2.49
N PHE A 22 5.03 -7.48 3.18
CA PHE A 22 5.09 -7.81 4.60
C PHE A 22 5.79 -9.14 4.88
N SER A 23 5.68 -10.13 4.00
CA SER A 23 6.45 -11.38 4.07
C SER A 23 7.96 -11.11 3.94
N ALA A 24 8.39 -10.42 2.89
CA ALA A 24 9.81 -10.07 2.73
C ALA A 24 10.33 -9.20 3.89
N MET A 25 9.49 -8.30 4.39
CA MET A 25 9.81 -7.46 5.53
C MET A 25 9.94 -8.27 6.83
N SER A 26 9.15 -9.32 7.01
CA SER A 26 9.20 -10.20 8.19
C SER A 26 10.55 -10.90 8.33
N ASP A 27 11.14 -11.32 7.22
CA ASP A 27 12.41 -12.06 7.20
C ASP A 27 13.64 -11.14 7.25
N LEU A 28 13.44 -9.82 7.13
CA LEU A 28 14.54 -8.85 7.14
C LEU A 28 15.18 -8.72 8.54
N GLU A 29 16.43 -9.13 8.69
CA GLU A 29 17.20 -9.05 9.94
C GLU A 29 17.81 -7.65 10.15
N ILE A 30 16.94 -6.64 10.27
CA ILE A 30 17.34 -5.26 10.61
C ILE A 30 16.89 -4.88 12.01
N ASN A 31 17.41 -3.76 12.53
CA ASN A 31 16.99 -3.20 13.81
C ASN A 31 15.46 -3.06 13.87
N TYR A 32 14.86 -3.52 14.97
CA TYR A 32 13.41 -3.53 15.17
C TYR A 32 12.75 -2.16 14.95
N PHE A 33 13.39 -1.07 15.42
CA PHE A 33 12.88 0.29 15.23
C PHE A 33 12.79 0.65 13.73
N LEU A 34 13.88 0.42 12.98
CA LEU A 34 13.91 0.65 11.53
C LEU A 34 12.90 -0.25 10.80
N LYS A 35 12.74 -1.49 11.27
CA LYS A 35 11.76 -2.44 10.76
C LYS A 35 10.34 -1.90 10.85
N CYS A 36 9.97 -1.33 11.99
CA CYS A 36 8.66 -0.70 12.18
C CYS A 36 8.48 0.54 11.28
N VAL A 37 9.50 1.39 11.13
CA VAL A 37 9.44 2.58 10.27
C VAL A 37 9.24 2.19 8.80
N ILE A 38 9.97 1.19 8.32
CA ILE A 38 9.83 0.73 6.94
C ILE A 38 8.48 0.02 6.74
N ALA A 39 8.01 -0.76 7.71
CA ALA A 39 6.74 -1.47 7.61
C ALA A 39 5.53 -0.53 7.36
N ILE A 40 5.59 0.72 7.83
CA ILE A 40 4.52 1.70 7.65
C ILE A 40 4.60 2.52 6.34
N ILE A 41 5.71 2.44 5.60
CA ILE A 41 5.92 3.21 4.34
C ILE A 41 4.77 3.04 3.34
N PRO A 42 4.25 1.83 3.05
CA PRO A 42 3.16 1.67 2.09
C PRO A 42 1.91 2.45 2.47
N ILE A 43 1.59 2.55 3.76
CA ILE A 43 0.45 3.33 4.25
C ILE A 43 0.67 4.83 4.06
N GLN A 44 1.91 5.31 4.28
CA GLN A 44 2.26 6.71 4.12
C GLN A 44 2.18 7.13 2.64
N VAL A 45 2.68 6.29 1.73
CA VAL A 45 2.54 6.51 0.28
C VAL A 45 1.07 6.55 -0.12
N GLY A 46 0.26 5.61 0.38
CA GLY A 46 -1.19 5.61 0.16
C GLY A 46 -1.87 6.89 0.64
N ALA A 47 -1.50 7.37 1.83
CA ALA A 47 -2.04 8.61 2.40
C ALA A 47 -1.65 9.85 1.56
N ILE A 48 -0.40 9.95 1.11
CA ILE A 48 0.06 11.04 0.24
C ILE A 48 -0.68 11.02 -1.10
N PHE A 49 -0.82 9.85 -1.71
CA PHE A 49 -1.55 9.69 -2.97
C PHE A 49 -3.01 10.10 -2.82
N TYR A 50 -3.67 9.65 -1.76
CA TYR A 50 -5.05 10.00 -1.43
C TYR A 50 -5.22 11.51 -1.22
N MET A 51 -4.37 12.13 -0.39
CA MET A 51 -4.41 13.57 -0.13
C MET A 51 -4.16 14.40 -1.39
N THR A 52 -3.25 13.96 -2.25
CA THR A 52 -2.94 14.64 -3.52
C THR A 52 -4.12 14.58 -4.48
N HIS A 53 -4.77 13.42 -4.61
CA HIS A 53 -5.99 13.27 -5.41
C HIS A 53 -7.16 14.06 -4.83
N LEU A 54 -7.33 14.05 -3.51
CA LEU A 54 -8.37 14.82 -2.82
C LEU A 54 -8.20 16.33 -3.07
N ARG A 55 -6.97 16.84 -2.97
CA ARG A 55 -6.66 18.25 -3.25
C ARG A 55 -6.95 18.61 -4.72
N ARG A 56 -6.65 17.72 -5.66
CA ARG A 56 -6.89 17.94 -7.10
C ARG A 56 -8.37 17.93 -7.48
N ASN A 57 -9.21 17.27 -6.68
CA ASN A 57 -10.66 17.18 -6.90
C ASN A 57 -11.47 18.18 -6.06
N ARG A 58 -10.82 19.04 -5.26
CA ARG A 58 -11.49 20.18 -4.61
C ARG A 58 -11.57 21.34 -5.62
N PRO A 59 -12.73 22.00 -5.75
CA PRO A 59 -12.88 23.18 -6.61
C PRO A 59 -12.00 24.34 -6.12
#